data_AF-A0A1H6BFP1-F1
#
_entry.id   AF-A0A1H6BFP1-F1
#
_cell.length_a   1.000
_cell.length_b   1.000
_cell.length_c   1.000
_cell.angle_alpha   90.00
_cell.angle_beta   90.00
_cell.angle_gamma   90.00
#
_symmetry.space_group_name_H-M   'P 1'
#
loop_
_entity.id
_entity.type
_entity.pdbx_description
1 polymer ?
#
loop_
_entity_poly.entity_id
_entity_poly.type
_entity_poly.pdbx_seq_one_letter_code
_entity_poly.pdbx_strand_id
1 'polypeptide(L)'
;MGLIGKAVGGTALLFGGLFAAGLAVTPDRRAETHQTEKPVPERQPTVIPESWRLADHLSVEVQGKSSRLSSVAVLTFRIQNRSDIHLKDATITCDFFGESGTKLGEAQRIAYREFLAKKTVTVRDMNFGFVHQEAGRVGCKATSAERASPV
;
A
#
# COMPACT_ATOMS: atom_id res chain seq x y z
N MET A 1 1.09 -54.05 27.11
CA MET A 1 0.21 -53.25 28.01
C MET A 1 -0.66 -52.40 27.10
N GLY A 2 -1.92 -52.77 26.79
CA GLY A 2 -3.11 -52.68 27.65
C GLY A 2 -3.50 -51.20 27.80
N LEU A 3 -4.70 -50.66 27.53
CA LEU A 3 -6.09 -51.14 27.43
C LEU A 3 -6.82 -50.26 26.37
N ILE A 4 -7.59 -50.80 25.41
CA ILE A 4 -9.05 -51.06 25.41
C ILE A 4 -9.93 -50.12 26.26
N GLY A 5 -10.82 -49.39 25.57
CA GLY A 5 -12.07 -48.84 26.11
C GLY A 5 -13.14 -48.75 25.01
N LYS A 6 -14.11 -49.68 25.04
CA LYS A 6 -15.42 -49.64 24.33
C LYS A 6 -16.35 -48.64 25.06
N ALA A 7 -17.59 -48.27 24.71
CA ALA A 7 -18.68 -48.70 23.83
C ALA A 7 -19.65 -47.49 23.72
N VAL A 8 -20.61 -47.38 22.80
CA VAL A 8 -22.05 -47.75 22.89
C VAL A 8 -22.72 -46.83 21.83
N GLY A 9 -23.69 -47.17 20.98
CA GLY A 9 -24.59 -48.30 20.82
C GLY A 9 -25.90 -47.80 20.20
N GLY A 10 -26.51 -48.63 19.34
CA GLY A 10 -27.92 -48.52 18.92
C GLY A 10 -28.14 -47.93 17.51
N THR A 11 -29.06 -48.41 16.67
CA THR A 11 -30.01 -49.53 16.76
C THR A 11 -30.57 -49.80 15.35
N ALA A 12 -30.94 -51.05 15.11
CA ALA A 12 -32.03 -51.52 14.22
C ALA A 12 -31.85 -51.52 12.69
N LEU A 13 -31.48 -52.73 12.23
CA LEU A 13 -32.00 -53.46 11.08
C LEU A 13 -33.48 -53.19 10.75
N LEU A 14 -33.81 -53.12 9.45
CA LEU A 14 -34.64 -54.10 8.72
C LEU A 14 -35.00 -53.57 7.31
N PHE A 15 -35.62 -54.43 6.50
CA PHE A 15 -35.86 -54.38 5.04
C PHE A 15 -34.65 -54.92 4.25
N GLY A 16 -34.62 -56.16 3.77
CA GLY A 16 -35.73 -56.98 3.25
C GLY A 16 -35.91 -56.64 1.77
N GLY A 17 -35.32 -57.43 0.87
CA GLY A 17 -35.44 -57.20 -0.57
C GLY A 17 -34.51 -58.09 -1.39
N LEU A 18 -34.97 -59.31 -1.65
CA LEU A 18 -34.44 -60.19 -2.69
C LEU A 18 -34.87 -59.61 -4.05
N PHE A 19 -33.93 -59.19 -4.92
CA PHE A 19 -34.25 -58.88 -6.31
C PHE A 19 -33.19 -59.39 -7.29
N ALA A 20 -33.65 -60.36 -8.06
CA ALA A 20 -33.31 -60.80 -9.40
C ALA A 20 -32.13 -60.13 -10.14
N ALA A 21 -31.28 -61.00 -10.67
CA ALA A 21 -30.41 -60.73 -11.80
C ALA A 21 -31.20 -60.21 -13.00
N GLY A 22 -30.71 -59.14 -13.62
CA GLY A 22 -31.19 -58.60 -14.89
C GLY A 22 -30.13 -57.70 -15.50
N LEU A 23 -29.43 -58.21 -16.51
CA LEU A 23 -28.47 -57.48 -17.34
C LEU A 23 -29.18 -56.30 -18.04
N ALA A 24 -28.72 -55.09 -17.77
CA ALA A 24 -29.03 -53.93 -18.60
C ALA A 24 -27.71 -53.18 -18.88
N VAL A 25 -27.23 -53.35 -20.11
CA VAL A 25 -26.17 -52.55 -20.71
C VAL A 25 -26.66 -51.10 -20.77
N THR A 26 -25.95 -50.18 -20.11
CA THR A 26 -26.10 -48.74 -20.36
C THR A 26 -24.78 -48.18 -20.91
N PRO A 27 -24.82 -47.44 -22.02
CA PRO A 27 -23.62 -46.87 -22.62
C PRO A 27 -23.00 -45.82 -21.70
N ASP A 28 -21.68 -45.85 -21.65
CA ASP A 28 -20.77 -44.95 -20.96
C ASP A 28 -21.05 -43.48 -21.36
N ARG A 29 -21.88 -42.78 -20.58
CA ARG A 29 -21.96 -41.32 -20.60
C ARG A 29 -20.90 -40.80 -19.64
N ARG A 30 -19.71 -40.52 -20.17
CA ARG A 30 -18.79 -39.56 -19.54
C ARG A 30 -19.58 -38.31 -19.21
N ALA A 31 -19.81 -38.08 -17.92
CA ALA A 31 -20.22 -36.80 -17.42
C ALA A 31 -19.08 -35.82 -17.70
N GLU A 32 -19.18 -35.10 -18.82
CA GLU A 32 -18.35 -33.92 -19.07
C GLU A 32 -18.62 -32.96 -17.91
N THR A 33 -17.66 -32.91 -17.00
CA THR A 33 -17.64 -31.97 -15.90
C THR A 33 -17.41 -30.61 -16.54
N HIS A 34 -18.49 -29.92 -16.92
CA HIS A 34 -18.46 -28.50 -17.23
C HIS A 34 -18.03 -27.77 -15.96
N GLN A 35 -16.71 -27.63 -15.80
CA GLN A 35 -16.14 -26.64 -14.90
C GLN A 35 -16.64 -25.29 -15.41
N THR A 36 -17.61 -24.71 -14.73
CA THR A 36 -17.93 -23.30 -14.87
C THR A 36 -16.68 -22.54 -14.43
N GLU A 37 -15.85 -22.18 -15.40
CA GLU A 37 -14.70 -21.32 -15.19
C GLU A 37 -15.23 -20.02 -14.57
N LYS A 38 -14.87 -19.78 -13.31
CA LYS A 38 -15.22 -18.57 -12.58
C LYS A 38 -14.80 -17.38 -13.47
N PRO A 39 -15.67 -16.39 -13.75
CA PRO A 39 -15.31 -15.28 -14.59
C PRO A 39 -14.06 -14.61 -14.01
N VAL A 40 -12.98 -14.59 -14.80
CA VAL A 40 -11.73 -13.92 -14.43
C VAL A 40 -12.08 -12.46 -14.19
N PRO A 41 -11.85 -11.91 -12.98
CA PRO A 41 -12.20 -10.54 -12.68
C PRO A 41 -11.42 -9.63 -13.65
N GLU A 42 -12.18 -8.86 -14.43
CA GLU A 42 -11.64 -7.90 -15.38
C GLU A 42 -10.76 -6.92 -14.62
N ARG A 43 -9.46 -6.86 -14.97
CA ARG A 43 -8.50 -5.97 -14.32
C ARG A 43 -8.92 -4.53 -14.60
N GLN A 44 -9.56 -3.90 -13.63
CA GLN A 44 -9.82 -2.46 -13.71
C GLN A 44 -8.47 -1.73 -13.79
N PRO A 45 -8.30 -0.79 -14.73
CA PRO A 45 -7.07 -0.02 -14.83
C PRO A 45 -6.81 0.72 -13.52
N THR A 46 -5.60 0.63 -12.99
CA THR A 46 -5.20 1.31 -11.77
C THR A 46 -5.29 2.84 -11.99
N VAL A 47 -6.32 3.47 -11.43
CA VAL A 47 -6.50 4.93 -11.48
C VAL A 47 -5.48 5.56 -10.52
N ILE A 48 -4.53 6.32 -11.05
CA ILE A 48 -3.56 7.08 -10.25
C ILE A 48 -4.28 8.33 -9.69
N PRO A 49 -4.24 8.58 -8.37
CA PRO A 49 -4.84 9.78 -7.78
C PRO A 49 -4.27 11.08 -8.38
N GLU A 50 -5.14 12.07 -8.62
CA GLU A 50 -4.70 13.38 -9.15
C GLU A 50 -3.66 14.02 -8.22
N SER A 51 -3.83 13.93 -6.91
CA SER A 51 -2.93 14.52 -5.93
C SER A 51 -1.49 14.04 -6.05
N TRP A 52 -1.28 12.77 -6.44
CA TRP A 52 0.05 12.22 -6.67
C TRP A 52 0.67 12.79 -7.93
N ARG A 53 -0.11 12.89 -9.02
CA ARG A 53 0.33 13.52 -10.27
C ARG A 53 0.71 14.99 -10.09
N LEU A 54 -0.03 15.70 -9.24
CA LEU A 54 0.27 17.10 -8.92
C LEU A 54 1.60 17.22 -8.15
N ALA A 55 1.91 16.26 -7.28
CA ALA A 55 3.14 16.25 -6.50
C ALA A 55 4.40 16.10 -7.38
N ASP A 56 4.33 15.40 -8.52
CA ASP A 56 5.46 15.22 -9.45
C ASP A 56 5.99 16.56 -10.01
N HIS A 57 5.17 17.60 -10.00
CA HIS A 57 5.56 18.94 -10.41
C HIS A 57 6.32 19.72 -9.34
N LEU A 58 6.34 19.25 -8.08
CA LEU A 58 7.11 19.86 -7.00
C LEU A 58 8.49 19.22 -6.91
N SER A 59 9.53 20.01 -7.22
CA SER A 59 10.92 19.64 -6.92
C SER A 59 11.23 20.02 -5.47
N VAL A 60 11.67 19.04 -4.67
CA VAL A 60 11.95 19.23 -3.24
C VAL A 60 13.44 19.03 -3.00
N GLU A 61 14.11 20.08 -2.53
CA GLU A 61 15.52 20.04 -2.16
C GLU A 61 15.67 20.33 -0.67
N VAL A 62 16.40 19.46 0.04
CA VAL A 62 16.74 19.66 1.46
C VAL A 62 17.90 20.66 1.55
N GLN A 63 17.74 21.71 2.35
CA GLN A 63 18.78 22.70 2.59
C GLN A 63 19.55 22.41 3.90
N GLY A 64 20.87 22.56 3.82
CA GLY A 64 21.83 22.26 4.89
C GLY A 64 21.78 23.21 6.11
N LYS A 65 22.50 22.79 7.17
CA LYS A 65 22.60 23.32 8.55
C LYS A 65 21.32 23.32 9.40
N SER A 66 20.14 23.54 8.81
CA SER A 66 18.86 23.39 9.53
C SER A 66 18.52 21.91 9.77
N SER A 67 19.00 21.07 8.85
CA SER A 67 18.92 19.61 8.91
C SER A 67 19.87 19.05 9.96
N ARG A 68 19.45 19.11 11.23
CA ARG A 68 20.08 18.36 12.31
C ARG A 68 19.36 17.02 12.38
N LEU A 69 19.96 16.00 11.79
CA LEU A 69 19.57 14.62 12.08
C LEU A 69 20.16 14.31 13.46
N SER A 70 19.33 14.50 14.48
CA SER A 70 19.60 14.10 15.86
C SER A 70 18.58 13.03 16.25
N SER A 71 18.20 12.92 17.53
CA SER A 71 16.99 12.18 17.87
C SER A 71 15.74 12.79 17.24
N VAL A 72 15.74 14.08 16.88
CA VAL A 72 14.62 14.77 16.20
C VAL A 72 15.10 15.37 14.88
N ALA A 73 14.31 15.21 13.82
CA ALA A 73 14.56 15.79 12.50
C ALA A 73 13.76 17.09 12.29
N VAL A 74 14.48 18.18 12.07
CA VAL A 74 13.94 19.48 11.65
C VAL A 74 14.63 19.82 10.33
N LEU A 75 13.86 20.08 9.27
CA LEU A 75 14.39 20.22 7.92
C LEU A 75 13.91 21.54 7.29
N THR A 76 14.80 22.19 6.54
CA THR A 76 14.46 23.32 5.67
C THR A 76 14.48 22.84 4.23
N PHE A 77 13.45 23.20 3.47
CA PHE A 77 13.31 22.82 2.07
C PHE A 77 13.29 24.02 1.16
N ARG A 78 13.87 23.86 -0.03
CA ARG A 78 13.60 24.68 -1.20
C ARG A 78 12.67 23.88 -2.10
N ILE A 79 11.44 24.34 -2.26
CA ILE A 79 10.40 23.65 -3.04
C ILE A 79 10.09 24.49 -4.27
N GLN A 80 10.30 23.93 -5.45
CA GLN A 80 9.97 24.58 -6.72
C GLN A 80 8.74 23.94 -7.34
N ASN A 81 7.71 24.75 -7.62
CA ASN A 81 6.60 24.33 -8.46
C ASN A 81 6.98 24.55 -9.93
N ARG A 82 7.12 23.44 -10.68
CA ARG A 82 7.46 23.44 -12.10
C ARG A 82 6.24 23.47 -13.02
N SER A 83 5.03 23.37 -12.48
CA SER A 83 3.79 23.43 -13.25
C SER A 83 3.37 24.87 -13.58
N ASP A 84 2.39 24.98 -14.47
CA ASP A 84 1.73 26.24 -14.87
C ASP A 84 0.52 26.57 -13.99
N ILE A 85 0.30 25.81 -12.92
CA ILE A 85 -0.83 25.97 -12.01
C ILE A 85 -0.33 26.19 -10.58
N HIS A 86 -1.17 26.83 -9.77
CA HIS A 86 -0.88 27.00 -8.35
C HIS A 86 -1.18 25.69 -7.62
N LEU A 87 -0.26 25.28 -6.75
CA LEU A 87 -0.40 24.10 -5.93
C LEU A 87 -0.40 24.49 -4.45
N LYS A 88 -0.93 23.64 -3.58
CA LYS A 88 -0.92 23.86 -2.14
C LYS A 88 -0.87 22.54 -1.35
N ASP A 89 -0.65 22.68 -0.04
CA ASP A 89 -0.82 21.63 0.95
C ASP A 89 -0.08 20.34 0.58
N ALA A 90 1.21 20.50 0.25
CA ALA A 90 2.03 19.41 -0.25
C ALA A 90 2.45 18.48 0.90
N THR A 91 2.21 17.18 0.76
CA THR A 91 2.79 16.17 1.66
C THR A 91 4.23 15.91 1.26
N ILE A 92 5.15 16.21 2.15
CA ILE A 92 6.58 15.92 2.02
C ILE A 92 6.86 14.62 2.76
N THR A 93 7.31 13.62 2.02
CA THR A 93 7.78 12.34 2.57
C THR A 93 9.30 12.33 2.55
N CYS A 94 9.91 12.03 3.69
CA CYS A 94 11.35 11.91 3.84
C CYS A 94 11.71 10.51 4.30
N ASP A 95 12.64 9.89 3.57
CA ASP A 95 13.30 8.65 3.94
C ASP A 95 14.62 8.97 4.66
N PHE A 96 14.84 8.33 5.80
CA PHE A 96 16.06 8.45 6.59
C PHE A 96 16.92 7.22 6.43
N PHE A 97 18.22 7.44 6.24
CA PHE A 97 19.18 6.38 5.96
C PHE A 97 20.38 6.46 6.88
N GLY A 98 20.96 5.31 7.20
CA GLY A 98 22.27 5.21 7.83
C GLY A 98 23.39 5.54 6.84
N GLU A 99 24.61 5.64 7.35
CA GLU A 99 25.79 5.88 6.50
C GLU A 99 25.99 4.79 5.45
N SER A 100 25.67 3.52 5.78
CA SER A 100 25.68 2.40 4.83
C SER A 100 24.66 2.53 3.68
N GLY A 101 23.60 3.33 3.86
CA GLY A 101 22.50 3.47 2.91
C GLY A 101 21.28 2.63 3.24
N THR A 102 21.32 1.88 4.35
CA THR A 102 20.13 1.19 4.88
C THR A 102 19.05 2.20 5.24
N LYS A 103 17.81 2.00 4.76
CA LYS A 103 16.64 2.79 5.18
C LYS A 103 16.34 2.47 6.64
N LEU A 104 16.37 3.49 7.49
CA LEU A 104 16.13 3.39 8.94
C LEU A 104 14.72 3.84 9.32
N GLY A 105 14.07 4.63 8.45
CA GLY A 105 12.72 5.09 8.71
C GLY A 105 12.19 6.00 7.62
N GLU A 106 10.94 6.40 7.80
CA GLU A 106 10.22 7.33 6.95
C GLU A 106 9.38 8.25 7.85
N ALA A 107 9.27 9.52 7.48
CA ALA A 107 8.32 10.43 8.09
C ALA A 107 7.67 11.33 7.04
N GLN A 108 6.44 11.75 7.32
CA GLN A 108 5.63 12.56 6.41
C GLN A 108 5.10 13.80 7.13
N ARG A 109 5.13 14.95 6.46
CA ARG A 109 4.58 16.21 6.96
C ARG A 109 3.95 17.00 5.83
N ILE A 110 2.85 17.68 6.14
CA ILE A 110 2.18 18.57 5.18
C ILE A 110 2.79 19.97 5.31
N ALA A 111 3.23 20.52 4.20
CA ALA A 111 3.59 21.92 4.07
C ALA A 111 2.33 22.72 3.69
N TYR A 112 1.62 23.24 4.71
CA TYR A 112 0.43 24.08 4.54
C TYR A 112 0.78 25.46 3.98
N ARG A 113 1.04 25.51 2.67
CA ARG A 113 1.44 26.70 1.92
C ARG A 113 1.00 26.58 0.48
N GLU A 114 0.86 27.74 -0.17
CA GLU A 114 0.77 27.81 -1.62
C GLU A 114 2.16 27.82 -2.27
N PHE A 115 2.25 27.11 -3.38
CA PHE A 115 3.38 27.08 -4.29
C PHE A 115 2.92 27.64 -5.63
N LEU A 116 3.16 28.94 -5.83
CA LEU A 116 2.77 29.63 -7.06
C LEU A 116 3.43 29.00 -8.30
N ALA A 117 2.73 29.02 -9.42
CA ALA A 117 3.22 28.47 -10.69
C ALA A 117 4.63 29.00 -11.04
N LYS A 118 5.54 28.11 -11.43
CA LYS A 118 6.93 28.40 -11.78
C LYS A 118 7.75 29.13 -10.69
N LYS A 119 7.30 29.16 -9.45
CA LYS A 119 8.02 29.80 -8.33
C LYS A 119 8.70 28.79 -7.42
N THR A 120 9.66 29.29 -6.67
CA THR A 120 10.34 28.55 -5.60
C THR A 120 9.99 29.17 -4.25
N VAL A 121 9.67 28.33 -3.28
CA VAL A 121 9.37 28.72 -1.90
C VAL A 121 10.34 28.00 -0.98
N THR A 122 10.88 28.72 -0.01
CA THR A 122 11.65 28.10 1.09
C THR A 122 10.72 27.83 2.26
N VAL A 123 10.60 26.56 2.64
CA VAL A 123 9.85 26.13 3.83
C VAL A 123 10.86 25.78 4.91
N ARG A 124 10.94 26.62 5.94
CA ARG A 124 11.94 26.47 7.02
C ARG A 124 11.41 25.66 8.18
N ASP A 125 12.32 24.99 8.87
CA ASP A 125 12.13 24.41 10.20
C ASP A 125 10.93 23.47 10.35
N MET A 126 10.68 22.65 9.32
CA MET A 126 9.60 21.67 9.35
C MET A 126 10.02 20.48 10.22
N ASN A 127 9.25 20.19 11.26
CA ASN A 127 9.54 19.16 12.25
C ASN A 127 8.95 17.79 11.84
N PHE A 128 9.80 16.81 11.58
CA PHE A 128 9.44 15.44 11.22
C PHE A 128 9.36 14.48 12.41
N GLY A 129 9.62 14.98 13.62
CA GLY A 129 9.60 14.21 14.85
C GLY A 129 10.86 13.38 15.05
N PHE A 130 10.74 12.31 15.82
CA PHE A 130 11.87 11.48 16.18
C PHE A 130 12.37 10.65 14.99
N VAL A 131 13.69 10.53 14.86
CA VAL A 131 14.35 9.67 13.86
C VAL A 131 15.36 8.74 14.54
N HIS A 132 15.72 7.67 13.85
CA HIS A 132 16.71 6.72 14.34
C HIS A 132 18.05 7.42 14.62
N GLN A 133 18.71 7.10 15.73
CA GLN A 133 19.94 7.80 16.15
C GLN A 133 21.10 7.63 15.17
N GLU A 134 21.09 6.56 14.36
CA GLU A 134 22.09 6.30 13.33
C GLU A 134 21.77 6.94 11.97
N ALA A 135 20.71 7.74 11.87
CA ALA A 135 20.36 8.42 10.62
C ALA A 135 21.39 9.52 10.30
N GLY A 136 22.17 9.31 9.24
CA GLY A 136 23.15 10.28 8.74
C GLY A 136 22.73 10.96 7.42
N ARG A 137 21.76 10.37 6.70
CA ARG A 137 21.31 10.84 5.40
C ARG A 137 19.80 10.91 5.31
N VAL A 138 19.30 11.82 4.47
CA VAL A 138 17.87 12.01 4.22
C VAL A 138 17.60 12.28 2.75
N GLY A 139 16.57 11.66 2.20
CA GLY A 139 16.03 11.95 0.88
C GLY A 139 14.55 12.30 1.00
N CYS A 140 14.11 13.39 0.38
CA CYS A 140 12.73 13.85 0.51
C CYS A 140 12.10 14.13 -0.85
N LYS A 141 10.79 13.93 -0.94
CA LYS A 141 9.98 14.23 -2.12
C LYS A 141 8.58 14.67 -1.72
N ALA A 142 7.90 15.38 -2.62
CA ALA A 142 6.46 15.54 -2.51
C ALA A 142 5.77 14.24 -2.95
N THR A 143 4.76 13.80 -2.21
CA THR A 143 3.96 12.60 -2.52
C THR A 143 2.49 12.91 -2.77
N SER A 144 2.02 14.06 -2.29
CA SER A 144 0.73 14.61 -2.67
C SER A 144 0.81 16.13 -2.74
N ALA A 145 -0.04 16.74 -3.56
CA ALA A 145 -0.34 18.16 -3.55
C ALA A 145 -1.78 18.37 -4.02
N GLU A 146 -2.33 19.54 -3.71
CA GLU A 146 -3.65 19.95 -4.18
C GLU A 146 -3.54 21.14 -5.12
N ARG A 147 -4.53 21.35 -5.98
CA ARG A 147 -4.65 22.59 -6.74
C ARG A 147 -5.05 23.71 -5.79
N ALA A 148 -4.32 24.83 -5.82
CA ALA A 148 -4.78 26.02 -5.12
C ALA A 148 -5.91 26.65 -5.94
N SER A 149 -7.00 27.03 -5.27
CA SER A 149 -8.09 27.76 -5.91
C SER A 149 -7.57 29.12 -6.41
N PRO A 150 -8.00 29.59 -7.59
CA PRO A 150 -7.71 30.95 -8.00
C PRO A 150 -8.31 31.92 -6.98
N VAL A 151 -7.48 32.85 -6.50
CA VAL A 151 -7.88 33.98 -5.64
C VAL A 151 -8.41 35.10 -6.52
#